data_AF-A0A9W8AK27-F1
#
_entry.id   AF-A0A9W8AK27-F1
#
_cell.length_a   1.000
_cell.length_b   1.000
_cell.length_c   1.000
_cell.angle_alpha   90.00
_cell.angle_beta   90.00
_cell.angle_gamma   90.00
#
_symmetry.space_group_name_H-M   'P 1'
#
loop_
_entity.id
_entity.type
_entity.pdbx_description
1 polymer ?
#
loop_
_entity_poly.entity_id
_entity_poly.type
_entity_poly.pdbx_seq_one_letter_code
_entity_poly.pdbx_strand_id
1 'polypeptide(L)'
;VEVAGGKKALVVFVPVPVHKQTQKIQQRLVRELEKKFSDRHVVFIAKRRILPKPTRKYLTKQKRPYSRSLTCVHEKMLEDLVYPTEIVGKRTRVRVDGGKLIKVFLDQKDSTSLEYKLDTFSSVYKRLTGKNVHFEFRPENLLA
;
A
#
# COMPACT_ATOMS: atom_id res chain seq x y z
N VAL A 1 -4.14 0.58 13.24
CA VAL A 1 -3.35 1.81 13.00
C VAL A 1 -4.29 2.98 13.19
N GLU A 2 -3.88 4.01 13.95
CA GLU A 2 -4.70 5.22 14.09
C GLU A 2 -4.59 6.05 12.82
N VAL A 3 -5.73 6.54 12.34
CA VAL A 3 -5.84 7.37 11.14
C VAL A 3 -6.22 8.79 11.58
N ALA A 4 -5.80 9.78 10.81
CA ALA A 4 -6.30 11.14 10.97
C ALA A 4 -7.84 11.15 10.94
N GLY A 5 -8.47 11.86 11.89
CA GLY A 5 -9.94 11.88 12.04
C GLY A 5 -10.52 10.84 13.02
N GLY A 6 -9.71 10.25 13.90
CA GLY A 6 -10.17 9.41 15.03
C GLY A 6 -10.60 7.99 14.68
N LYS A 7 -10.68 7.65 13.39
CA LYS A 7 -10.96 6.29 12.90
C LYS A 7 -9.74 5.39 13.04
N LYS A 8 -9.97 4.09 13.22
CA LYS A 8 -8.90 3.08 13.33
C LYS A 8 -8.88 2.18 12.11
N ALA A 9 -7.70 1.91 11.57
CA ALA A 9 -7.52 0.94 10.48
C ALA A 9 -7.13 -0.43 11.02
N LEU A 10 -7.80 -1.48 10.55
CA LEU A 10 -7.45 -2.88 10.74
C LEU A 10 -6.66 -3.37 9.52
N VAL A 11 -5.45 -3.88 9.78
CA VAL A 11 -4.57 -4.42 8.76
C VAL A 11 -4.54 -5.94 8.92
N VAL A 12 -5.06 -6.66 7.92
CA VAL A 12 -5.09 -8.12 7.91
C VAL A 12 -3.94 -8.63 7.06
N PHE A 13 -3.03 -9.38 7.70
CA PHE A 13 -1.90 -9.98 7.02
C PHE A 13 -2.28 -11.33 6.41
N VAL A 14 -2.19 -11.42 5.09
CA VAL A 14 -2.53 -12.62 4.32
C VAL A 14 -1.25 -13.31 3.84
N PRO A 15 -1.07 -14.63 4.03
CA PRO A 15 0.06 -15.33 3.44
C PRO A 15 0.07 -15.22 1.91
N VAL A 16 1.25 -14.97 1.32
CA VAL A 16 1.41 -14.75 -0.14
C VAL A 16 0.74 -15.83 -1.01
N PRO A 17 0.78 -17.14 -0.69
CA PRO A 17 0.14 -18.16 -1.53
C PRO A 17 -1.37 -17.98 -1.69
N VAL A 18 -2.06 -17.54 -0.63
CA VAL A 18 -3.52 -17.38 -0.62
C VAL A 18 -3.97 -15.98 -1.02
N HIS A 19 -3.04 -15.01 -1.13
CA HIS A 19 -3.33 -13.60 -1.42
C HIS A 19 -4.15 -13.40 -2.70
N LYS A 20 -3.83 -14.13 -3.78
CA LYS A 20 -4.58 -14.03 -5.04
C LYS A 20 -6.01 -14.54 -4.92
N GLN A 21 -6.25 -15.55 -4.07
CA GLN A 21 -7.60 -16.08 -3.83
C GLN A 21 -8.40 -15.11 -2.97
N THR A 22 -7.78 -14.52 -1.95
CA THR A 22 -8.43 -13.51 -1.11
C THR A 22 -8.79 -12.26 -1.90
N GLN A 23 -7.95 -11.82 -2.84
CA GLN A 23 -8.25 -10.67 -3.72
C GLN A 23 -9.58 -10.85 -4.46
N LYS A 24 -9.87 -12.05 -5.00
CA LYS A 24 -11.14 -12.32 -5.71
C LYS A 24 -12.38 -12.08 -4.86
N ILE A 25 -12.29 -12.32 -3.55
CA ILE A 25 -13.43 -12.22 -2.61
C ILE A 25 -13.31 -10.92 -1.77
N GLN A 26 -12.22 -10.16 -1.93
CA GLN A 26 -11.86 -9.05 -1.05
C GLN A 26 -12.93 -7.97 -0.99
N GLN A 27 -13.58 -7.64 -2.11
CA GLN A 27 -14.64 -6.62 -2.12
C GLN A 27 -15.82 -6.99 -1.20
N ARG A 28 -16.21 -8.26 -1.17
CA ARG A 28 -17.29 -8.75 -0.30
C ARG A 28 -16.84 -8.79 1.15
N LEU A 29 -15.64 -9.33 1.41
CA LEU A 29 -15.08 -9.42 2.75
C LEU A 29 -14.89 -8.05 3.39
N VAL A 30 -14.37 -7.06 2.65
CA VAL A 30 -14.19 -5.70 3.16
C VAL A 30 -15.55 -5.10 3.55
N ARG A 31 -16.57 -5.23 2.71
CA ARG A 31 -17.92 -4.71 3.02
C ARG A 31 -18.53 -5.36 4.27
N GLU A 32 -18.43 -6.68 4.39
CA GLU A 32 -18.96 -7.39 5.57
C GLU A 32 -18.19 -7.07 6.85
N LEU A 33 -16.86 -6.98 6.76
CA LEU A 33 -16.02 -6.66 7.91
C LEU A 33 -16.20 -5.20 8.34
N GLU A 34 -16.30 -4.25 7.41
CA GLU A 34 -16.56 -2.84 7.73
C GLU A 34 -17.97 -2.65 8.31
N LYS A 35 -18.95 -3.45 7.88
CA LYS A 35 -20.29 -3.46 8.51
C LYS A 35 -20.25 -3.99 9.95
N LYS A 36 -19.47 -5.05 10.22
CA LYS A 36 -19.34 -5.65 11.56
C LYS A 36 -18.47 -4.83 12.50
N PHE A 37 -17.42 -4.21 11.96
CA PHE A 37 -16.48 -3.37 12.70
C PHE A 37 -16.72 -1.92 12.30
N SER A 38 -17.80 -1.34 12.83
CA SER A 38 -18.12 0.08 12.62
C SER A 38 -16.95 0.98 13.02
N ASP A 39 -16.80 2.10 12.32
CA ASP A 39 -15.73 3.09 12.49
C ASP A 39 -14.30 2.58 12.26
N ARG A 40 -14.16 1.40 11.64
CA ARG A 40 -12.86 0.84 11.27
C ARG A 40 -12.74 0.58 9.78
N HIS A 41 -11.65 1.04 9.21
CA HIS A 41 -11.29 0.70 7.84
C HIS A 41 -10.52 -0.60 7.79
N VAL A 42 -10.92 -1.53 6.93
CA VAL A 42 -10.29 -2.84 6.82
C VAL A 42 -9.44 -2.89 5.56
N VAL A 43 -8.17 -3.27 5.70
CA VAL A 43 -7.22 -3.36 4.61
C VAL A 43 -6.47 -4.68 4.66
N PHE A 44 -6.35 -5.34 3.50
CA PHE A 44 -5.63 -6.61 3.35
C PHE A 44 -4.24 -6.36 2.78
N ILE A 45 -3.22 -6.95 3.38
CA ILE A 45 -1.82 -6.84 2.91
C ILE A 45 -1.19 -8.23 2.89
N ALA A 46 -0.48 -8.57 1.83
CA ALA A 46 0.26 -9.82 1.81
C ALA A 46 1.48 -9.77 2.74
N LYS A 47 1.65 -10.81 3.56
CA LYS A 47 2.80 -11.02 4.45
C LYS A 47 4.05 -11.41 3.65
N ARG A 48 4.71 -10.42 3.05
CA ARG A 48 5.95 -10.61 2.27
C ARG A 48 7.18 -10.51 3.18
N ARG A 49 8.17 -11.40 2.96
CA ARG A 49 9.43 -11.41 3.71
C ARG A 49 10.49 -10.56 3.01
N ILE A 50 11.02 -9.57 3.71
CA ILE A 50 12.18 -8.79 3.26
C ILE A 50 13.45 -9.51 3.72
N LEU A 51 14.36 -9.78 2.80
CA LEU A 51 15.73 -10.19 3.14
C LEU A 51 16.64 -8.96 3.12
N PRO A 52 17.62 -8.82 4.02
CA PRO A 52 18.57 -7.72 3.98
C PRO A 52 19.46 -7.80 2.73
N LYS A 53 20.00 -6.67 2.27
CA LYS A 53 21.02 -6.65 1.21
C LYS A 53 22.28 -7.31 1.79
N PRO A 54 22.89 -8.31 1.12
CA PRO A 54 24.15 -8.87 1.60
C PRO A 54 25.22 -7.77 1.62
N THR A 55 26.00 -7.75 2.69
CA THR A 55 27.13 -6.83 2.85
C THR A 55 28.42 -7.65 2.85
N ARG A 56 29.59 -6.99 2.77
CA ARG A 56 30.88 -7.69 2.79
C ARG A 56 31.06 -8.58 4.04
N LYS A 57 30.46 -8.20 5.18
CA LYS A 57 30.51 -8.96 6.44
C LYS A 57 29.42 -10.03 6.56
N TYR A 58 28.28 -9.85 5.90
CA TYR A 58 27.15 -10.79 5.94
C TYR A 58 26.84 -11.28 4.52
N LEU A 59 27.54 -12.36 4.14
CA LEU A 59 27.35 -13.01 2.86
C LEU A 59 26.41 -14.22 3.02
N THR A 60 25.30 -14.20 2.29
CA THR A 60 24.37 -15.34 2.26
C THR A 60 24.84 -16.35 1.22
N LYS A 61 24.79 -17.65 1.54
CA LYS A 61 25.14 -18.73 0.58
C LYS A 61 24.27 -18.68 -0.68
N GLN A 62 22.98 -18.38 -0.53
CA GLN A 62 22.05 -18.24 -1.65
C GLN A 62 21.94 -16.78 -2.10
N LYS A 63 21.86 -16.55 -3.41
CA LYS A 63 21.58 -15.23 -3.99
C LYS A 63 20.21 -14.73 -3.55
N ARG A 64 20.13 -13.48 -3.08
CA ARG A 64 18.87 -12.84 -2.71
C ARG A 64 17.97 -12.66 -3.95
N PRO A 65 16.74 -13.22 -3.96
CA PRO A 65 15.81 -13.01 -5.05
C PRO A 65 15.22 -11.60 -5.03
N TYR A 66 14.86 -11.08 -6.21
CA TYR A 66 14.28 -9.73 -6.36
C TYR A 66 12.97 -9.56 -5.59
N SER A 67 12.14 -10.61 -5.54
CA SER A 67 10.86 -10.63 -4.82
C SER A 67 10.98 -10.40 -3.30
N ARG A 68 12.17 -10.63 -2.73
CA ARG A 68 12.48 -10.39 -1.30
C ARG A 68 13.30 -9.11 -1.10
N SER A 69 13.35 -8.24 -2.11
CA SER A 69 13.98 -6.93 -2.01
C SER A 69 13.07 -5.91 -1.31
N LEU A 70 13.66 -4.97 -0.58
CA LEU A 70 12.91 -3.93 0.14
C LEU A 70 12.03 -3.12 -0.83
N THR A 71 12.61 -2.69 -1.95
CA THR A 71 11.90 -1.90 -2.97
C THR A 71 10.72 -2.67 -3.56
N CYS A 72 10.94 -3.91 -4.01
CA CYS A 72 9.88 -4.74 -4.58
C CYS A 72 8.76 -5.01 -3.55
N VAL A 73 9.09 -5.33 -2.31
CA VAL A 73 8.08 -5.57 -1.26
C VAL A 73 7.27 -4.29 -0.98
N HIS A 74 7.92 -3.13 -0.95
CA HIS A 74 7.24 -1.85 -0.73
C HIS A 74 6.34 -1.44 -1.91
N GLU A 75 6.70 -1.79 -3.13
CA GLU A 75 5.86 -1.58 -4.32
C GLU A 75 4.65 -2.51 -4.30
N LYS A 76 4.86 -3.79 -4.04
CA LYS A 76 3.75 -4.75 -3.91
C LYS A 76 2.85 -4.48 -2.71
N MET A 77 3.35 -3.86 -1.64
CA MET A 77 2.50 -3.36 -0.56
C MET A 77 1.62 -2.18 -1.01
N LEU A 78 2.11 -1.27 -1.86
CA LEU A 78 1.27 -0.17 -2.38
C LEU A 78 0.15 -0.74 -3.25
N GLU A 79 0.45 -1.70 -4.12
CA GLU A 79 -0.56 -2.38 -4.93
C GLU A 79 -1.63 -3.08 -4.07
N ASP A 80 -1.24 -3.78 -3.00
CA ASP A 80 -2.20 -4.45 -2.12
C ASP A 80 -3.12 -3.48 -1.36
N LEU A 81 -2.58 -2.34 -0.90
CA LEU A 81 -3.35 -1.32 -0.17
C LEU A 81 -4.46 -0.73 -1.03
N VAL A 82 -4.19 -0.59 -2.32
CA VAL A 82 -5.00 0.17 -3.28
C VAL A 82 -5.99 -0.74 -4.03
N TYR A 83 -5.94 -2.06 -3.83
CA TYR A 83 -6.91 -2.99 -4.42
C TYR A 83 -8.36 -2.59 -4.06
N PRO A 84 -9.28 -2.44 -5.03
CA PRO A 84 -9.25 -3.01 -6.39
C PRO A 84 -8.64 -2.12 -7.47
N THR A 85 -8.29 -0.86 -7.18
CA THR A 85 -7.73 0.05 -8.19
C THR A 85 -6.32 -0.32 -8.59
N GLU A 86 -5.98 0.07 -9.81
CA GLU A 86 -4.61 0.03 -10.32
C GLU A 86 -3.91 1.37 -10.13
N ILE A 87 -2.59 1.30 -9.93
CA ILE A 87 -1.75 2.49 -9.85
C ILE A 87 -1.33 2.87 -11.26
N VAL A 88 -1.82 4.01 -11.76
CA VAL A 88 -1.51 4.54 -13.09
C VAL A 88 -0.10 5.12 -13.13
N GLY A 89 0.36 5.69 -12.03
CA GLY A 89 1.67 6.32 -11.97
C GLY A 89 2.19 6.54 -10.57
N LYS A 90 3.50 6.73 -10.47
CA LYS A 90 4.19 7.02 -9.23
C LYS A 90 5.26 8.07 -9.46
N ARG A 91 5.21 9.16 -8.72
CA ARG A 91 6.22 10.22 -8.73
C ARG A 91 6.81 10.36 -7.34
N THR A 92 8.11 10.59 -7.23
CA THR A 92 8.75 10.91 -5.95
C THR A 92 9.20 12.35 -5.99
N ARG A 93 8.57 13.21 -5.18
CA ARG A 93 9.01 14.58 -4.98
C ARG A 93 10.05 14.59 -3.87
N VAL A 94 11.22 15.14 -4.17
CA VAL A 94 12.27 15.41 -3.18
C VAL A 94 12.18 16.90 -2.83
N ARG A 95 12.03 17.23 -1.55
CA ARG A 95 12.04 18.61 -1.05
C ARG A 95 13.47 19.09 -0.90
N VAL A 96 13.66 20.42 -0.81
CA VAL A 96 14.97 21.04 -0.59
C VAL A 96 15.63 20.52 0.70
N ASP A 97 14.82 20.26 1.73
CA ASP A 97 15.27 19.66 3.01
C ASP A 97 15.63 18.16 2.91
N GLY A 98 15.65 17.57 1.70
CA GLY A 98 15.92 16.15 1.46
C GLY A 98 14.74 15.21 1.74
N GLY A 99 13.65 15.72 2.32
CA GLY A 99 12.41 14.96 2.57
C GLY A 99 11.80 14.41 1.28
N LYS A 100 11.47 13.12 1.28
CA LYS A 100 10.85 12.43 0.12
C LYS A 100 9.36 12.23 0.35
N LEU A 101 8.55 12.67 -0.62
CA LEU A 101 7.11 12.44 -0.67
C LEU A 101 6.78 11.68 -1.95
N ILE A 102 6.19 10.50 -1.80
CA ILE A 102 5.77 9.68 -2.92
C ILE A 102 4.33 10.03 -3.27
N LYS A 103 4.10 10.56 -4.47
CA LYS A 103 2.77 10.77 -5.04
C LYS A 103 2.39 9.55 -5.86
N VAL A 104 1.28 8.91 -5.53
CA VAL A 104 0.74 7.74 -6.22
C VAL A 104 -0.54 8.16 -6.91
N PHE A 105 -0.59 7.97 -8.22
CA PHE A 105 -1.74 8.30 -9.06
C PHE A 105 -2.60 7.06 -9.26
N LEU A 106 -3.87 7.18 -8.88
CA LEU A 106 -4.89 6.15 -9.03
C LEU A 106 -5.74 6.41 -10.28
N ASP A 107 -6.37 5.36 -10.80
CA ASP A 107 -7.35 5.47 -11.88
C ASP A 107 -8.63 6.18 -11.39
N GLN A 108 -9.19 7.06 -12.23
CA GLN A 108 -10.32 7.93 -11.88
C GLN A 108 -11.64 7.15 -11.74
N LYS A 109 -11.75 5.99 -12.42
CA LYS A 109 -12.98 5.17 -12.52
C LYS A 109 -13.53 4.73 -11.16
N ASP A 110 -12.66 4.50 -10.19
CA ASP A 110 -13.01 3.96 -8.88
C ASP A 110 -12.97 5.03 -7.76
N SER A 111 -12.90 6.31 -8.13
CA SER A 111 -12.80 7.44 -7.20
C SER A 111 -13.87 7.41 -6.10
N THR A 112 -15.13 7.20 -6.48
CA THR A 112 -16.28 7.16 -5.55
C THR A 112 -16.14 6.12 -4.44
N SER A 113 -15.46 4.99 -4.71
CA SER A 113 -15.37 3.87 -3.75
C SER A 113 -14.16 3.95 -2.83
N LEU A 114 -13.12 4.70 -3.19
CA LEU A 114 -11.83 4.70 -2.47
C LEU A 114 -11.45 6.03 -1.84
N GLU A 115 -12.09 7.14 -2.23
CA GLU A 115 -11.77 8.48 -1.75
C GLU A 115 -11.77 8.57 -0.21
N TYR A 116 -12.76 7.94 0.45
CA TYR A 116 -12.85 7.95 1.91
C TYR A 116 -11.76 7.14 2.64
N LYS A 117 -10.94 6.34 1.93
CA LYS A 117 -9.86 5.53 2.51
C LYS A 117 -8.45 6.06 2.25
N LEU A 118 -8.28 7.11 1.45
CA LEU A 118 -6.94 7.58 1.02
C LEU A 118 -6.02 7.94 2.20
N ASP A 119 -6.56 8.64 3.20
CA ASP A 119 -5.82 9.00 4.42
C ASP A 119 -5.42 7.78 5.25
N THR A 120 -6.27 6.75 5.22
CA THR A 120 -6.00 5.47 5.87
C THR A 120 -4.82 4.77 5.20
N PHE A 121 -4.80 4.73 3.87
CA PHE A 121 -3.69 4.13 3.12
C PHE A 121 -2.37 4.84 3.37
N SER A 122 -2.38 6.18 3.39
CA SER A 122 -1.19 6.97 3.71
C SER A 122 -0.67 6.66 5.12
N SER A 123 -1.58 6.64 6.11
CA SER A 123 -1.25 6.37 7.51
C SER A 123 -0.71 4.95 7.71
N VAL A 124 -1.34 3.95 7.10
CA VAL A 124 -0.90 2.54 7.15
C VAL A 124 0.46 2.38 6.49
N TYR A 125 0.66 2.95 5.30
CA TYR A 125 1.94 2.83 4.61
C TYR A 125 3.07 3.51 5.38
N LYS A 126 2.82 4.70 5.93
CA LYS A 126 3.77 5.41 6.78
C LYS A 126 4.11 4.61 8.04
N ARG A 127 3.13 3.98 8.67
CA ARG A 127 3.36 3.16 9.87
C ARG A 127 4.18 1.90 9.58
N LEU A 128 3.94 1.24 8.45
CA LEU A 128 4.63 -0.01 8.10
C LEU A 128 6.02 0.22 7.48
N THR A 129 6.22 1.32 6.74
CA THR A 129 7.43 1.54 5.95
C THR A 129 8.26 2.75 6.36
N GLY A 130 7.70 3.66 7.17
CA GLY A 130 8.31 4.93 7.53
C GLY A 130 8.32 5.97 6.39
N LYS A 131 7.75 5.67 5.21
CA LYS A 131 7.75 6.57 4.05
C LYS A 131 6.45 7.34 3.95
N ASN A 132 6.54 8.63 3.62
CA ASN A 132 5.36 9.47 3.38
C ASN A 132 4.83 9.26 1.96
N VAL A 133 3.55 8.92 1.86
CA VAL A 133 2.84 8.72 0.59
C VAL A 133 1.60 9.60 0.55
N HIS A 134 1.32 10.16 -0.61
CA HIS A 134 0.10 10.88 -0.90
C HIS A 134 -0.57 10.21 -2.11
N PHE A 135 -1.85 9.87 -1.97
CA PHE A 135 -2.64 9.26 -3.03
C PHE A 135 -3.52 10.34 -3.66
N GLU A 136 -3.51 10.41 -5.00
CA GLU A 136 -4.31 11.35 -5.78
C GLU A 136 -4.93 10.57 -6.94
N PHE A 137 -6.17 10.87 -7.30
CA PHE A 137 -6.71 10.41 -8.58
C PHE A 137 -6.13 11.27 -9.69
N ARG A 138 -5.77 10.63 -10.82
CA ARG A 138 -5.20 11.38 -11.94
C ARG A 138 -6.30 12.26 -12.56
N PRO A 139 -6.16 13.60 -12.58
CA PRO A 139 -7.04 14.41 -13.40
C PRO A 139 -6.72 14.11 -14.87
N GLU A 140 -7.76 13.90 -15.70
CA GLU A 140 -7.61 13.63 -17.13
C GLU A 140 -6.84 14.74 -17.88
N ASN A 141 -6.69 15.92 -17.26
CA ASN A 141 -6.22 17.15 -17.91
C ASN A 141 -4.74 17.50 -17.69
N LEU A 142 -3.80 16.55 -17.84
CA LEU A 142 -2.37 16.87 -17.93
C LEU A 142 -1.70 16.05 -19.05
N LEU A 143 -2.10 16.37 -20.28
CA LEU A 143 -1.26 16.31 -21.48
C LEU A 143 -0.76 17.74 -21.73
N ALA A 144 0.30 18.12 -21.03
CA ALA A 144 1.14 19.26 -21.35
C ALA A 144 2.57 18.93 -20.93
#